data_AF-A0A496LSB1-F1
#
_entry.id   AF-A0A496LSB1-F1
#
_cell.length_a   1.000
_cell.length_b   1.000
_cell.length_c   1.000
_cell.angle_alpha   90.00
_cell.angle_beta   90.00
_cell.angle_gamma   90.00
#
_symmetry.space_group_name_H-M   'P 1'
#
loop_
_entity.id
_entity.type
_entity.pdbx_description
1 polymer ?
#
loop_
_entity_poly.entity_id
_entity_poly.type
_entity_poly.pdbx_seq_one_letter_code
_entity_poly.pdbx_strand_id
1 'polypeptide(L)'
;MLKNELFFEKTPLSAIGSYAKRMNDELKGGEIGYYHLPEIGANLLSEIAEYEATLTHVKSVVLVGIGGSSLGVKALKTMLSSAKRSRERELYFLDNVDAFSFESVCESIKFDETLFIISSKSGTTIETITLFKCILERFKPSNLSQNFIVITDPASPLEAYAKQNGIKFFNIPKNVGGRFSVLSAIGLVPLMLCGYDAAALLEGARACKKRFLEDGDDTLLQKAYHYATHKNAKINVIFSYGDRFLEFNDWYVQLWAESLGKKKGYKRYGLTPVGLIGSRDQHSFLQLIMDGVKDKTVSFIKVAAADANTAIPSISLNGLEGCDFVNGLNLGELINAQCSATMHALVQEGISVDVIELERLDEASAGFLIYYFELLTSATGIMLGINTYDQPGVEVGKRILKTMLTAGK
;
A
#
# COMPACT_ATOMS: atom_id res chain seq x y z
N MET A 1 -13.78 -13.75 -1.27
CA MET A 1 -12.82 -12.61 -1.21
C MET A 1 -11.41 -13.05 -0.79
N LEU A 2 -11.18 -13.46 0.47
CA LEU A 2 -9.84 -13.83 0.95
C LEU A 2 -9.89 -14.97 1.97
N LYS A 3 -9.00 -15.97 1.83
CA LYS A 3 -8.73 -17.00 2.85
C LYS A 3 -7.38 -16.73 3.52
N ASN A 4 -7.32 -16.94 4.83
CA ASN A 4 -6.11 -16.77 5.63
C ASN A 4 -5.87 -18.04 6.44
N GLU A 5 -4.71 -18.65 6.27
CA GLU A 5 -4.32 -19.87 6.97
C GLU A 5 -2.95 -19.68 7.63
N LEU A 6 -2.84 -20.10 8.89
CA LEU A 6 -1.64 -19.95 9.73
C LEU A 6 -0.99 -21.32 9.93
N PHE A 7 0.32 -21.41 9.68
CA PHE A 7 1.13 -22.63 9.87
C PHE A 7 2.08 -22.49 11.06
N PHE A 8 1.56 -21.95 12.17
CA PHE A 8 2.24 -21.87 13.45
C PHE A 8 1.22 -22.03 14.60
N GLU A 9 1.72 -22.32 15.80
CA GLU A 9 0.88 -22.58 16.97
C GLU A 9 0.05 -21.35 17.35
N LYS A 10 -1.27 -21.54 17.52
CA LYS A 10 -2.17 -20.49 17.99
C LYS A 10 -2.10 -20.35 19.50
N THR A 11 -2.18 -19.12 19.98
CA THR A 11 -2.24 -18.81 21.41
C THR A 11 -3.70 -18.86 21.90
N PRO A 12 -3.98 -19.41 23.10
CA PRO A 12 -5.32 -19.38 23.66
C PRO A 12 -5.89 -17.95 23.76
N LEU A 13 -7.15 -17.77 23.34
CA LEU A 13 -7.81 -16.46 23.36
C LEU A 13 -7.90 -15.83 24.76
N SER A 14 -7.90 -16.64 25.83
CA SER A 14 -7.83 -16.14 27.20
C SER A 14 -6.56 -15.33 27.48
N ALA A 15 -5.47 -15.57 26.76
CA ALA A 15 -4.21 -14.85 26.90
C ALA A 15 -4.12 -13.59 26.03
N ILE A 16 -4.80 -13.56 24.87
CA ILE A 16 -4.64 -12.49 23.86
C ILE A 16 -5.91 -11.67 23.60
N GLY A 17 -7.07 -12.09 24.09
CA GLY A 17 -8.35 -11.42 23.84
C GLY A 17 -8.41 -9.98 24.35
N SER A 18 -7.59 -9.61 25.35
CA SER A 18 -7.49 -8.22 25.81
C SER A 18 -6.95 -7.27 24.74
N TYR A 19 -6.17 -7.75 23.77
CA TYR A 19 -5.69 -6.95 22.65
C TYR A 19 -6.79 -6.65 21.62
N ALA A 20 -7.67 -7.62 21.34
CA ALA A 20 -8.85 -7.37 20.50
C ALA A 20 -9.77 -6.31 21.12
N LYS A 21 -9.91 -6.31 22.45
CA LYS A 21 -10.63 -5.24 23.16
C LYS A 21 -9.95 -3.88 22.96
N ARG A 22 -8.62 -3.80 23.08
CA ARG A 22 -7.88 -2.54 22.85
C ARG A 22 -8.03 -2.00 21.43
N MET A 23 -8.01 -2.87 20.42
CA MET A 23 -8.28 -2.45 19.03
C MET A 23 -9.69 -1.86 18.89
N ASN A 24 -10.69 -2.51 19.50
CA ASN A 24 -12.06 -1.99 19.54
C ASN A 24 -12.18 -0.69 20.33
N ASP A 25 -11.40 -0.51 21.40
CA ASP A 25 -11.34 0.73 22.17
C ASP A 25 -10.69 1.86 21.34
N GLU A 26 -9.62 1.58 20.56
CA GLU A 26 -9.05 2.55 19.60
C GLU A 26 -10.07 2.97 18.53
N LEU A 27 -10.77 1.99 17.94
CA LEU A 27 -11.85 2.24 16.97
C LEU A 27 -12.92 3.17 17.55
N LYS A 28 -13.44 2.84 18.75
CA LYS A 28 -14.50 3.61 19.42
C LYS A 28 -14.04 4.99 19.89
N GLY A 29 -12.77 5.11 20.27
CA GLY A 29 -12.18 6.37 20.72
C GLY A 29 -12.08 7.41 19.62
N GLY A 30 -11.97 7.01 18.34
CA GLY A 30 -11.97 7.93 17.19
C GLY A 30 -10.69 8.75 17.01
N GLU A 31 -9.76 8.71 17.96
CA GLU A 31 -8.44 9.36 17.86
C GLU A 31 -7.59 8.81 16.71
N ILE A 32 -7.81 7.54 16.34
CA ILE A 32 -7.15 6.90 15.21
C ILE A 32 -8.12 6.84 14.04
N GLY A 33 -7.94 7.74 13.07
CA GLY A 33 -8.96 7.98 12.04
C GLY A 33 -9.07 6.90 10.96
N TYR A 34 -8.01 6.11 10.72
CA TYR A 34 -7.99 5.19 9.56
C TYR A 34 -9.08 4.12 9.67
N TYR A 35 -9.43 3.70 10.89
CA TYR A 35 -10.49 2.73 11.13
C TYR A 35 -11.85 3.13 10.52
N HIS A 36 -12.07 4.43 10.33
CA HIS A 36 -13.32 5.03 9.84
C HIS A 36 -13.24 5.49 8.38
N LEU A 37 -12.10 5.30 7.71
CA LEU A 37 -11.96 5.65 6.29
C LEU A 37 -12.92 4.92 5.36
N PRO A 38 -13.29 3.64 5.57
CA PRO A 38 -14.27 3.00 4.70
C PRO A 38 -15.63 3.72 4.66
N GLU A 39 -16.05 4.30 5.77
CA GLU A 39 -17.29 5.10 5.88
C GLU A 39 -17.08 6.55 5.45
N ILE A 40 -16.02 7.21 5.93
CA ILE A 40 -15.71 8.62 5.60
C ILE A 40 -15.44 8.78 4.10
N GLY A 41 -14.69 7.86 3.51
CA GLY A 41 -14.38 7.85 2.08
C GLY A 41 -15.61 7.70 1.20
N ALA A 42 -16.65 7.00 1.67
CA ALA A 42 -17.92 6.85 0.95
C ALA A 42 -18.59 8.21 0.72
N ASN A 43 -18.48 9.13 1.69
CA ASN A 43 -19.05 10.47 1.61
C ASN A 43 -18.33 11.36 0.58
N LEU A 44 -17.11 11.00 0.15
CA LEU A 44 -16.35 11.74 -0.85
C LEU A 44 -16.69 11.32 -2.28
N LEU A 45 -17.28 10.14 -2.49
CA LEU A 45 -17.43 9.56 -3.83
C LEU A 45 -18.28 10.44 -4.75
N SER A 46 -19.36 11.04 -4.25
CA SER A 46 -20.22 11.92 -5.05
C SER A 46 -19.49 13.19 -5.47
N GLU A 47 -18.77 13.84 -4.54
CA GLU A 47 -18.00 15.04 -4.82
C GLU A 47 -16.89 14.77 -5.85
N ILE A 48 -16.22 13.63 -5.73
CA ILE A 48 -15.18 13.23 -6.69
C ILE A 48 -15.80 12.97 -8.06
N ALA A 49 -16.93 12.25 -8.14
CA ALA A 49 -17.62 11.96 -9.40
C ALA A 49 -18.13 13.24 -10.10
N GLU A 50 -18.68 14.19 -9.34
CA GLU A 50 -19.11 15.49 -9.87
C GLU A 50 -17.93 16.27 -10.46
N TYR A 51 -16.78 16.28 -9.76
CA TYR A 51 -15.59 16.93 -10.27
C TYR A 51 -15.00 16.21 -11.49
N GLU A 52 -14.92 14.89 -11.46
CA GLU A 52 -14.46 14.03 -12.55
C GLU A 52 -15.22 14.33 -13.86
N ALA A 53 -16.54 14.50 -13.78
CA ALA A 53 -17.39 14.81 -14.92
C ALA A 53 -17.02 16.12 -15.63
N THR A 54 -16.36 17.06 -14.94
CA THR A 54 -15.87 18.32 -15.53
C THR A 54 -14.56 18.17 -16.31
N LEU A 55 -13.86 17.03 -16.15
CA LEU A 55 -12.51 16.82 -16.66
C LEU A 55 -12.47 16.03 -17.97
N THR A 56 -13.44 16.23 -18.86
CA THR A 56 -13.58 15.48 -20.13
C THR A 56 -12.37 15.61 -21.06
N HIS A 57 -11.60 16.71 -20.93
CA HIS A 57 -10.38 16.98 -21.70
C HIS A 57 -9.14 16.26 -21.15
N VAL A 58 -9.17 15.80 -19.90
CA VAL A 58 -8.02 15.18 -19.23
C VAL A 58 -7.83 13.74 -19.69
N LYS A 59 -6.62 13.43 -20.17
CA LYS A 59 -6.16 12.09 -20.56
C LYS A 59 -5.06 11.54 -19.65
N SER A 60 -4.33 12.44 -18.97
CA SER A 60 -3.25 12.07 -18.05
C SER A 60 -3.48 12.67 -16.68
N VAL A 61 -3.16 11.92 -15.64
CA VAL A 61 -3.15 12.36 -14.25
C VAL A 61 -1.74 12.19 -13.72
N VAL A 62 -1.18 13.22 -13.08
CA VAL A 62 0.16 13.17 -12.47
C VAL A 62 0.02 13.38 -10.97
N LEU A 63 0.28 12.35 -10.17
CA LEU A 63 0.29 12.47 -8.71
C LEU A 63 1.67 12.92 -8.24
N VAL A 64 1.73 14.13 -7.68
CA VAL A 64 2.94 14.72 -7.09
C VAL A 64 2.83 14.63 -5.57
N GLY A 65 3.53 13.68 -4.98
CA GLY A 65 3.46 13.37 -3.55
C GLY A 65 4.42 12.25 -3.22
N ILE A 66 4.87 12.12 -1.97
CA ILE A 66 5.89 11.14 -1.57
C ILE A 66 5.44 10.31 -0.37
N GLY A 67 5.89 9.05 -0.31
CA GLY A 67 5.59 8.13 0.78
C GLY A 67 4.10 7.83 0.86
N GLY A 68 3.47 8.11 2.00
CA GLY A 68 2.04 7.84 2.20
C GLY A 68 1.12 8.60 1.24
N SER A 69 1.61 9.66 0.61
CA SER A 69 0.88 10.44 -0.40
C SER A 69 0.96 9.87 -1.82
N SER A 70 1.72 8.79 -2.06
CA SER A 70 1.87 8.15 -3.39
C SER A 70 1.87 6.62 -3.36
N LEU A 71 2.54 5.98 -2.39
CA LEU A 71 2.82 4.54 -2.42
C LEU A 71 1.55 3.68 -2.41
N GLY A 72 0.55 4.03 -1.60
CA GLY A 72 -0.73 3.30 -1.60
C GLY A 72 -1.48 3.40 -2.93
N VAL A 73 -1.36 4.53 -3.64
CA VAL A 73 -1.96 4.73 -4.96
C VAL A 73 -1.21 3.90 -6.02
N LYS A 74 0.12 3.89 -5.97
CA LYS A 74 0.96 3.02 -6.82
C LYS A 74 0.61 1.55 -6.62
N ALA A 75 0.54 1.10 -5.36
CA ALA A 75 0.15 -0.26 -5.00
C ALA A 75 -1.19 -0.64 -5.64
N LEU A 76 -2.22 0.18 -5.45
CA LEU A 76 -3.55 -0.09 -6.00
C LEU A 76 -3.55 -0.05 -7.54
N LYS A 77 -2.87 0.91 -8.17
CA LYS A 77 -2.75 0.97 -9.64
C LYS A 77 -2.13 -0.31 -10.20
N THR A 78 -1.01 -0.79 -9.63
CA THR A 78 -0.34 -1.99 -10.15
C THR A 78 -1.12 -3.26 -9.86
N MET A 79 -1.66 -3.37 -8.63
CA MET A 79 -2.56 -4.46 -8.27
C MET A 79 -3.74 -4.53 -9.24
N LEU A 80 -4.32 -3.40 -9.64
CA LEU A 80 -5.52 -3.33 -10.48
C LEU A 80 -5.21 -3.11 -11.97
N SER A 81 -4.00 -3.42 -12.42
CA SER A 81 -3.58 -3.21 -13.82
C SER A 81 -4.43 -3.94 -14.88
N SER A 82 -5.12 -5.02 -14.51
CA SER A 82 -6.08 -5.73 -15.38
C SER A 82 -7.55 -5.40 -15.11
N ALA A 83 -7.83 -4.49 -14.17
CA ALA A 83 -9.21 -4.12 -13.82
C ALA A 83 -9.88 -3.40 -14.99
N LYS A 84 -11.18 -3.64 -15.15
CA LYS A 84 -11.99 -2.89 -16.12
C LYS A 84 -12.22 -1.49 -15.57
N ARG A 85 -11.69 -0.49 -16.26
CA ARG A 85 -11.85 0.91 -15.88
C ARG A 85 -12.97 1.55 -16.68
N SER A 86 -13.77 2.40 -16.04
CA SER A 86 -14.80 3.19 -16.72
C SER A 86 -14.21 4.24 -17.67
N ARG A 87 -12.92 4.57 -17.48
CA ARG A 87 -12.14 5.46 -18.32
C ARG A 87 -10.66 5.10 -18.27
N GLU A 88 -9.99 5.19 -19.41
CA GLU A 88 -8.55 4.99 -19.49
C GLU A 88 -7.84 6.34 -19.45
N ARG A 89 -7.51 6.80 -18.24
CA ARG A 89 -6.50 7.86 -18.05
C ARG A 89 -5.20 7.22 -17.59
N GLU A 90 -4.09 7.74 -18.09
CA GLU A 90 -2.76 7.33 -17.61
C GLU A 90 -2.47 8.02 -16.28
N LEU A 91 -1.96 7.26 -15.30
CA LEU A 91 -1.61 7.76 -13.98
C LEU A 91 -0.11 7.69 -13.77
N TYR A 92 0.53 8.85 -13.79
CA TYR A 92 1.95 9.04 -13.55
C TYR A 92 2.21 9.47 -12.10
N PHE A 93 3.45 9.28 -11.65
CA PHE A 93 3.88 9.63 -10.30
C PHE A 93 5.17 10.43 -10.34
N LEU A 94 5.19 11.52 -9.57
CA LEU A 94 6.39 12.29 -9.26
C LEU A 94 6.56 12.29 -7.74
N ASP A 95 7.22 11.23 -7.25
CA ASP A 95 7.40 10.97 -5.82
C ASP A 95 8.86 10.89 -5.39
N ASN A 96 9.76 11.37 -6.24
CA ASN A 96 11.17 11.56 -5.96
C ASN A 96 11.67 12.84 -6.66
N VAL A 97 12.72 13.46 -6.13
CA VAL A 97 13.39 14.63 -6.73
C VAL A 97 14.46 14.24 -7.76
N ASP A 98 14.33 13.04 -8.31
CA ASP A 98 15.20 12.54 -9.38
C ASP A 98 14.84 13.23 -10.70
N ALA A 99 15.84 13.90 -11.29
CA ALA A 99 15.65 14.67 -12.52
C ALA A 99 15.25 13.78 -13.70
N PHE A 100 15.77 12.55 -13.79
CA PHE A 100 15.40 11.63 -14.88
C PHE A 100 13.92 11.28 -14.83
N SER A 101 13.42 10.90 -13.65
CA SER A 101 12.00 10.60 -13.44
C SER A 101 11.10 11.81 -13.75
N PHE A 102 11.54 13.02 -13.35
CA PHE A 102 10.83 14.26 -13.64
C PHE A 102 10.72 14.53 -15.14
N GLU A 103 11.84 14.55 -15.86
CA GLU A 103 11.85 14.82 -17.29
C GLU A 103 11.09 13.75 -18.08
N SER A 104 11.26 12.47 -17.74
CA SER A 104 10.55 11.38 -18.40
C SER A 104 9.03 11.52 -18.32
N VAL A 105 8.50 11.88 -17.14
CA VAL A 105 7.05 12.13 -16.99
C VAL A 105 6.64 13.37 -17.76
N CYS A 106 7.37 14.48 -17.64
CA CYS A 106 7.03 15.73 -18.32
C CYS A 106 7.06 15.62 -19.86
N GLU A 107 7.95 14.81 -20.43
CA GLU A 107 8.02 14.52 -21.86
C GLU A 107 6.88 13.61 -22.35
N SER A 108 6.32 12.79 -21.45
CA SER A 108 5.27 11.82 -21.78
C SER A 108 3.85 12.41 -21.76
N ILE A 109 3.69 13.66 -21.34
CA ILE A 109 2.38 14.29 -21.12
C ILE A 109 2.15 15.52 -22.02
N LYS A 110 0.87 15.84 -22.24
CA LYS A 110 0.44 17.11 -22.83
C LYS A 110 -0.22 17.95 -21.76
N PHE A 111 0.33 19.13 -21.48
CA PHE A 111 -0.12 19.97 -20.36
C PHE A 111 -1.64 20.23 -20.38
N ASP A 112 -2.18 20.66 -21.53
CA ASP A 112 -3.60 20.97 -21.70
C ASP A 112 -4.53 19.75 -21.54
N GLU A 113 -4.00 18.53 -21.57
CA GLU A 113 -4.74 17.28 -21.37
C GLU A 113 -4.35 16.59 -20.04
N THR A 114 -3.66 17.30 -19.15
CA THR A 114 -3.11 16.74 -17.90
C THR A 114 -3.66 17.43 -16.66
N LEU A 115 -4.03 16.61 -15.66
CA LEU A 115 -4.33 17.05 -14.31
C LEU A 115 -3.21 16.65 -13.34
N PHE A 116 -2.62 17.62 -12.67
CA PHE A 116 -1.64 17.44 -11.61
C PHE A 116 -2.32 17.44 -10.24
N ILE A 117 -2.08 16.39 -9.46
CA ILE A 117 -2.55 16.25 -8.08
C ILE A 117 -1.38 16.57 -7.15
N ILE A 118 -1.40 17.73 -6.50
CA ILE A 118 -0.37 18.11 -5.53
C ILE A 118 -0.79 17.62 -4.15
N SER A 119 -0.10 16.60 -3.65
CA SER A 119 -0.46 15.84 -2.47
C SER A 119 0.59 15.97 -1.37
N SER A 120 0.22 16.63 -0.27
CA SER A 120 1.07 16.76 0.92
C SER A 120 0.21 17.06 2.14
N LYS A 121 0.23 16.16 3.14
CA LYS A 121 -0.53 16.35 4.39
C LYS A 121 -0.20 17.69 5.06
N SER A 122 1.09 17.98 5.26
CA SER A 122 1.54 19.21 5.93
C SER A 122 1.45 20.45 5.03
N GLY A 123 1.25 20.27 3.73
CA GLY A 123 1.35 21.34 2.72
C GLY A 123 2.76 21.92 2.56
N THR A 124 3.78 21.29 3.14
CA THR A 124 5.15 21.83 3.23
C THR A 124 6.23 20.79 2.94
N THR A 125 5.85 19.60 2.45
CA THR A 125 6.81 18.56 2.03
C THR A 125 7.74 19.12 0.96
N ILE A 126 9.05 19.10 1.24
CA ILE A 126 10.06 19.79 0.43
C ILE A 126 10.04 19.25 -1.01
N GLU A 127 10.01 17.94 -1.15
CA GLU A 127 10.02 17.21 -2.42
C GLU A 127 8.79 17.61 -3.26
N THR A 128 7.59 17.46 -2.70
CA THR A 128 6.32 17.81 -3.36
C THR A 128 6.29 19.27 -3.82
N ILE A 129 6.65 20.21 -2.94
CA ILE A 129 6.60 21.65 -3.25
C ILE A 129 7.69 22.04 -4.26
N THR A 130 8.85 21.37 -4.22
CA THR A 130 9.92 21.59 -5.20
C THR A 130 9.48 21.12 -6.58
N LEU A 131 8.96 19.90 -6.70
CA LEU A 131 8.44 19.38 -7.96
C LEU A 131 7.29 20.23 -8.50
N PHE A 132 6.38 20.68 -7.63
CA PHE A 132 5.31 21.60 -8.04
C PHE A 132 5.86 22.89 -8.64
N LYS A 133 6.90 23.51 -8.04
CA LYS A 133 7.57 24.69 -8.62
C LYS A 133 8.20 24.39 -9.98
N CYS A 134 8.85 23.23 -10.14
CA CYS A 134 9.43 22.82 -11.42
C CYS A 134 8.36 22.68 -12.50
N ILE A 135 7.19 22.10 -12.18
CA ILE A 135 6.05 21.99 -13.10
C ILE A 135 5.55 23.38 -13.50
N LEU A 136 5.40 24.30 -12.54
CA LEU A 136 4.96 25.67 -12.81
C LEU A 136 5.93 26.41 -13.75
N GLU A 137 7.25 26.28 -13.54
CA GLU A 137 8.24 26.90 -14.42
C GLU A 137 8.26 26.25 -15.81
N ARG A 138 8.09 24.91 -15.88
CA ARG A 138 8.11 24.16 -17.15
C ARG A 138 6.96 24.53 -18.07
N PHE A 139 5.75 24.65 -17.53
CA PHE A 139 4.53 24.82 -18.32
C PHE A 139 3.97 26.24 -18.29
N LYS A 140 4.39 27.08 -17.33
CA LYS A 140 4.00 28.49 -17.19
C LYS A 140 2.48 28.72 -17.33
N PRO A 141 1.65 27.97 -16.57
CA PRO A 141 0.19 28.08 -16.68
C PRO A 141 -0.30 29.49 -16.34
N SER A 142 -1.21 30.00 -17.17
CA SER A 142 -1.91 31.27 -16.91
C SER A 142 -3.05 31.13 -15.88
N ASN A 143 -3.62 29.92 -15.75
CA ASN A 143 -4.66 29.60 -14.78
C ASN A 143 -4.42 28.21 -14.17
N LEU A 144 -4.20 28.14 -12.86
CA LEU A 144 -3.92 26.90 -12.15
C LEU A 144 -5.16 26.01 -11.98
N SER A 145 -6.38 26.57 -11.96
CA SER A 145 -7.58 25.80 -11.66
C SER A 145 -7.98 24.79 -12.75
N GLN A 146 -7.41 24.91 -13.95
CA GLN A 146 -7.67 24.00 -15.08
C GLN A 146 -6.87 22.70 -14.97
N ASN A 147 -5.62 22.76 -14.51
CA ASN A 147 -4.69 21.64 -14.58
C ASN A 147 -4.22 21.15 -13.20
N PHE A 148 -4.64 21.78 -12.10
CA PHE A 148 -4.18 21.41 -10.77
C PHE A 148 -5.34 21.12 -9.82
N ILE A 149 -5.13 20.11 -8.97
CA ILE A 149 -5.87 19.93 -7.72
C ILE A 149 -4.91 19.70 -6.56
N VAL A 150 -5.42 19.87 -5.34
CA VAL A 150 -4.67 19.69 -4.10
C VAL A 150 -5.31 18.62 -3.22
N ILE A 151 -4.48 17.79 -2.57
CA ILE A 151 -4.92 16.90 -1.48
C ILE A 151 -4.05 17.18 -0.26
N THR A 152 -4.65 17.63 0.85
CA THR A 152 -3.90 18.19 2.00
C THR A 152 -4.73 18.19 3.29
N ASP A 153 -4.12 18.48 4.44
CA ASP A 153 -4.86 18.66 5.70
C ASP A 153 -5.71 19.94 5.70
N PRO A 154 -6.85 19.93 6.43
CA PRO A 154 -7.64 21.12 6.70
C PRO A 154 -6.81 22.23 7.35
N ALA A 155 -6.87 23.44 6.78
CA ALA A 155 -6.15 24.64 7.20
C ALA A 155 -4.61 24.55 7.04
N SER A 156 -4.12 23.68 6.17
CA SER A 156 -2.69 23.65 5.78
C SER A 156 -2.30 24.85 4.89
N PRO A 157 -1.01 25.21 4.81
CA PRO A 157 -0.53 26.23 3.88
C PRO A 157 -0.87 25.93 2.41
N LEU A 158 -0.91 24.64 2.03
CA LEU A 158 -1.24 24.23 0.68
C LEU A 158 -2.74 24.39 0.38
N GLU A 159 -3.62 24.22 1.36
CA GLU A 159 -5.04 24.55 1.20
C GLU A 159 -5.25 26.05 1.05
N ALA A 160 -4.56 26.87 1.85
CA ALA A 160 -4.61 28.32 1.73
C ALA A 160 -4.14 28.78 0.34
N TYR A 161 -3.05 28.18 -0.16
CA TYR A 161 -2.57 28.41 -1.53
C TYR A 161 -3.61 27.99 -2.58
N ALA A 162 -4.25 26.82 -2.40
CA ALA A 162 -5.28 26.35 -3.33
C ALA A 162 -6.46 27.32 -3.41
N LYS A 163 -6.96 27.78 -2.25
CA LYS A 163 -8.04 28.78 -2.16
C LYS A 163 -7.68 30.09 -2.85
N GLN A 164 -6.48 30.60 -2.60
CA GLN A 164 -6.01 31.85 -3.21
C GLN A 164 -5.95 31.79 -4.74
N ASN A 165 -5.66 30.61 -5.30
CA ASN A 165 -5.48 30.42 -6.74
C ASN A 165 -6.68 29.74 -7.42
N GLY A 166 -7.81 29.57 -6.72
CA GLY A 166 -9.01 28.92 -7.25
C GLY A 166 -8.83 27.43 -7.60
N ILE A 167 -7.84 26.76 -7.02
CA ILE A 167 -7.54 25.34 -7.24
C ILE A 167 -8.51 24.49 -6.42
N LYS A 168 -9.14 23.48 -7.05
CA LYS A 168 -9.96 22.49 -6.33
C LYS A 168 -9.07 21.72 -5.35
N PHE A 169 -9.55 21.52 -4.12
CA PHE A 169 -8.85 20.73 -3.12
C PHE A 169 -9.77 19.71 -2.45
N PHE A 170 -9.17 18.63 -1.97
CA PHE A 170 -9.79 17.62 -1.12
C PHE A 170 -9.00 17.50 0.18
N ASN A 171 -9.70 17.30 1.29
CA ASN A 171 -9.06 17.19 2.59
C ASN A 171 -8.87 15.74 3.06
N ILE A 172 -7.80 15.53 3.82
CA ILE A 172 -7.53 14.30 4.56
C ILE A 172 -8.00 14.49 6.01
N PRO A 173 -8.62 13.50 6.67
CA PRO A 173 -8.91 13.62 8.09
C PRO A 173 -7.62 13.83 8.91
N LYS A 174 -7.60 14.84 9.78
CA LYS A 174 -6.39 15.23 10.55
C LYS A 174 -5.78 14.08 11.36
N ASN A 175 -6.65 13.22 11.89
CA ASN A 175 -6.32 12.04 12.70
C ASN A 175 -5.92 10.80 11.87
N VAL A 176 -5.69 10.94 10.56
CA VAL A 176 -5.18 9.87 9.68
C VAL A 176 -3.72 10.15 9.31
N GLY A 177 -2.82 9.23 9.66
CA GLY A 177 -1.41 9.30 9.27
C GLY A 177 -1.20 8.98 7.78
N GLY A 178 -0.14 9.52 7.16
CA GLY A 178 0.08 9.38 5.71
C GLY A 178 0.11 7.92 5.24
N ARG A 179 0.84 7.03 5.93
CA ARG A 179 0.94 5.60 5.56
C ARG A 179 -0.36 4.80 5.75
N PHE A 180 -1.37 5.37 6.42
CA PHE A 180 -2.72 4.82 6.62
C PHE A 180 -3.78 5.60 5.83
N SER A 181 -3.39 6.42 4.85
CA SER A 181 -4.29 7.38 4.19
C SER A 181 -4.81 6.92 2.83
N VAL A 182 -4.43 5.73 2.36
CA VAL A 182 -4.76 5.26 1.00
C VAL A 182 -6.27 5.16 0.76
N LEU A 183 -7.08 4.84 1.78
CA LEU A 183 -8.54 4.82 1.68
C LEU A 183 -9.21 6.19 1.91
N SER A 184 -8.43 7.27 2.01
CA SER A 184 -8.92 8.65 2.06
C SER A 184 -8.87 9.29 0.66
N ALA A 185 -9.10 10.62 0.58
CA ALA A 185 -8.91 11.39 -0.65
C ALA A 185 -7.59 11.06 -1.38
N ILE A 186 -6.51 10.73 -0.65
CA ILE A 186 -5.21 10.36 -1.22
C ILE A 186 -5.30 9.24 -2.25
N GLY A 187 -6.04 8.17 -1.98
CA GLY A 187 -6.24 7.10 -2.97
C GLY A 187 -7.50 7.25 -3.78
N LEU A 188 -8.61 7.65 -3.16
CA LEU A 188 -9.91 7.68 -3.82
C LEU A 188 -9.93 8.68 -4.99
N VAL A 189 -9.35 9.86 -4.82
CA VAL A 189 -9.33 10.90 -5.87
C VAL A 189 -8.56 10.42 -7.12
N PRO A 190 -7.25 10.08 -7.07
CA PRO A 190 -6.53 9.65 -8.26
C PRO A 190 -7.13 8.39 -8.90
N LEU A 191 -7.62 7.43 -8.11
CA LEU A 191 -8.18 6.20 -8.63
C LEU A 191 -9.52 6.44 -9.36
N MET A 192 -10.44 7.21 -8.78
CA MET A 192 -11.70 7.53 -9.45
C MET A 192 -11.47 8.37 -10.71
N LEU A 193 -10.53 9.32 -10.67
CA LEU A 193 -10.13 10.07 -11.86
C LEU A 193 -9.60 9.14 -12.96
N CYS A 194 -9.00 8.01 -12.61
CA CYS A 194 -8.51 7.02 -13.58
C CYS A 194 -9.51 5.88 -13.84
N GLY A 195 -10.77 6.03 -13.42
CA GLY A 195 -11.87 5.12 -13.76
C GLY A 195 -11.95 3.83 -12.94
N TYR A 196 -11.21 3.71 -11.83
CA TYR A 196 -11.30 2.57 -10.91
C TYR A 196 -12.54 2.63 -10.02
N ASP A 197 -13.06 1.47 -9.61
CA ASP A 197 -14.23 1.38 -8.71
C ASP A 197 -13.85 1.58 -7.24
N ALA A 198 -13.78 2.84 -6.83
CA ALA A 198 -13.52 3.22 -5.43
C ALA A 198 -14.63 2.77 -4.46
N ALA A 199 -15.87 2.56 -4.93
CA ALA A 199 -16.94 2.08 -4.06
C ALA A 199 -16.72 0.61 -3.70
N ALA A 200 -16.35 -0.22 -4.67
CA ALA A 200 -15.96 -1.61 -4.45
C ALA A 200 -14.71 -1.70 -3.56
N LEU A 201 -13.72 -0.82 -3.75
CA LEU A 201 -12.53 -0.73 -2.90
C LEU A 201 -12.91 -0.52 -1.42
N LEU A 202 -13.76 0.48 -1.14
CA LEU A 202 -14.20 0.78 0.22
C LEU A 202 -15.07 -0.34 0.80
N GLU A 203 -15.88 -1.02 -0.02
CA GLU A 203 -16.68 -2.16 0.42
C GLU A 203 -15.80 -3.34 0.85
N GLY A 204 -14.73 -3.62 0.10
CA GLY A 204 -13.70 -4.57 0.49
C GLY A 204 -13.10 -4.27 1.87
N ALA A 205 -12.76 -3.01 2.11
CA ALA A 205 -12.23 -2.55 3.40
C ALA A 205 -13.26 -2.69 4.53
N ARG A 206 -14.54 -2.36 4.31
CA ARG A 206 -15.63 -2.57 5.29
C ARG A 206 -15.79 -4.04 5.64
N ALA A 207 -15.74 -4.92 4.65
CA ALA A 207 -15.82 -6.36 4.87
C ALA A 207 -14.63 -6.87 5.71
N CYS A 208 -13.42 -6.34 5.50
CA CYS A 208 -12.27 -6.64 6.36
C CYS A 208 -12.48 -6.16 7.80
N LYS A 209 -12.91 -4.90 7.96
CA LYS A 209 -13.23 -4.31 9.27
C LYS A 209 -14.20 -5.17 10.05
N LYS A 210 -15.34 -5.49 9.44
CA LYS A 210 -16.39 -6.32 10.04
C LYS A 210 -15.83 -7.68 10.47
N ARG A 211 -15.11 -8.37 9.58
CA ARG A 211 -14.58 -9.72 9.84
C ARG A 211 -13.71 -9.78 11.11
N PHE A 212 -12.78 -8.84 11.26
CA PHE A 212 -11.78 -8.91 12.33
C PHE A 212 -12.14 -8.14 13.60
N LEU A 213 -13.00 -7.12 13.51
CA LEU A 213 -13.38 -6.30 14.66
C LEU A 213 -14.75 -6.67 15.24
N GLU A 214 -15.66 -7.23 14.42
CA GLU A 214 -17.06 -7.49 14.79
C GLU A 214 -17.40 -9.00 14.81
N ASP A 215 -17.07 -9.72 13.74
CA ASP A 215 -17.44 -11.14 13.57
C ASP A 215 -16.54 -12.10 14.38
N GLY A 216 -15.47 -11.58 14.99
CA GLY A 216 -14.62 -12.34 15.91
C GLY A 216 -13.63 -13.31 15.25
N ASP A 217 -13.29 -13.12 13.98
CA ASP A 217 -12.18 -13.84 13.35
C ASP A 217 -10.86 -13.48 14.05
N ASP A 218 -10.25 -14.47 14.70
CA ASP A 218 -9.04 -14.28 15.50
C ASP A 218 -7.73 -14.40 14.72
N THR A 219 -7.76 -14.78 13.44
CA THR A 219 -6.54 -15.11 12.67
C THR A 219 -5.58 -13.92 12.58
N LEU A 220 -6.09 -12.70 12.41
CA LEU A 220 -5.29 -11.47 12.44
C LEU A 220 -4.65 -11.24 13.82
N LEU A 221 -5.42 -11.47 14.88
CA LEU A 221 -4.95 -11.31 16.26
C LEU A 221 -3.86 -12.33 16.60
N GLN A 222 -4.05 -13.59 16.21
CA GLN A 222 -3.06 -14.66 16.36
C GLN A 222 -1.77 -14.31 15.64
N LYS A 223 -1.86 -13.83 14.40
CA LYS A 223 -0.70 -13.41 13.60
C LYS A 223 0.04 -12.22 14.22
N ALA A 224 -0.68 -11.17 14.62
CA ALA A 224 -0.09 -10.01 15.29
C ALA A 224 0.65 -10.40 16.57
N TYR A 225 0.05 -11.28 17.37
CA TYR A 225 0.64 -11.74 18.63
C TYR A 225 1.88 -12.58 18.39
N HIS A 226 1.81 -13.49 17.42
CA HIS A 226 2.96 -14.29 17.00
C HIS A 226 4.12 -13.39 16.60
N TYR A 227 3.89 -12.40 15.72
CA TYR A 227 4.92 -11.47 15.27
C TYR A 227 5.51 -10.63 16.40
N ALA A 228 4.67 -10.08 17.28
CA ALA A 228 5.12 -9.24 18.39
C ALA A 228 5.95 -10.02 19.43
N THR A 229 5.65 -11.30 19.63
CA THR A 229 6.25 -12.13 20.70
C THR A 229 7.26 -13.16 20.21
N HIS A 230 7.42 -13.32 18.90
CA HIS A 230 8.36 -14.28 18.33
C HIS A 230 9.78 -14.04 18.86
N LYS A 231 10.40 -15.07 19.42
CA LYS A 231 11.73 -14.97 20.07
C LYS A 231 12.81 -14.52 19.09
N ASN A 232 12.94 -15.24 17.97
CA ASN A 232 14.05 -15.07 17.03
C ASN A 232 13.68 -14.32 15.74
N ALA A 233 12.46 -14.50 15.21
CA ALA A 233 12.06 -13.88 13.96
C ALA A 233 11.76 -12.39 14.13
N LYS A 234 12.70 -11.55 13.69
CA LYS A 234 12.59 -10.08 13.71
C LYS A 234 12.48 -9.50 12.30
N ILE A 235 12.46 -10.34 11.28
CA ILE A 235 12.25 -9.97 9.89
C ILE A 235 10.88 -10.55 9.47
N ASN A 236 9.98 -9.72 8.97
CA ASN A 236 8.71 -10.18 8.42
C ASN A 236 8.75 -10.05 6.90
N VAL A 237 8.69 -11.19 6.23
CA VAL A 237 8.71 -11.27 4.77
C VAL A 237 7.28 -11.38 4.25
N ILE A 238 6.92 -10.57 3.28
CA ILE A 238 5.81 -10.85 2.37
C ILE A 238 6.38 -11.43 1.09
N PHE A 239 5.93 -12.63 0.71
CA PHE A 239 6.33 -13.29 -0.52
C PHE A 239 5.11 -13.42 -1.43
N SER A 240 4.92 -12.42 -2.28
CA SER A 240 3.72 -12.26 -3.12
C SER A 240 3.91 -12.94 -4.48
N TYR A 241 3.06 -13.89 -4.83
CA TYR A 241 3.12 -14.64 -6.08
C TYR A 241 2.32 -13.94 -7.16
N GLY A 242 2.99 -13.00 -7.83
CA GLY A 242 2.45 -12.21 -8.94
C GLY A 242 3.08 -10.82 -9.00
N ASP A 243 3.54 -10.41 -10.19
CA ASP A 243 4.21 -9.12 -10.38
C ASP A 243 3.31 -7.91 -10.06
N ARG A 244 1.99 -8.09 -10.12
CA ARG A 244 0.98 -7.08 -9.72
C ARG A 244 1.07 -6.65 -8.24
N PHE A 245 1.84 -7.36 -7.41
CA PHE A 245 2.05 -7.02 -6.01
C PHE A 245 3.36 -6.26 -5.72
N LEU A 246 4.14 -5.88 -6.75
CA LEU A 246 5.43 -5.21 -6.55
C LEU A 246 5.30 -3.95 -5.70
N GLU A 247 4.47 -2.99 -6.12
CA GLU A 247 4.28 -1.74 -5.38
C GLU A 247 3.40 -1.92 -4.13
N PHE A 248 2.61 -2.99 -4.06
CA PHE A 248 1.94 -3.37 -2.81
C PHE A 248 2.94 -3.76 -1.74
N ASN A 249 3.98 -4.53 -2.11
CA ASN A 249 5.05 -4.87 -1.20
C ASN A 249 5.82 -3.62 -0.73
N ASP A 250 6.05 -2.63 -1.61
CA ASP A 250 6.67 -1.34 -1.24
C ASP A 250 5.80 -0.54 -0.26
N TRP A 251 4.48 -0.49 -0.51
CA TRP A 251 3.53 0.12 0.41
C TRP A 251 3.53 -0.58 1.79
N TYR A 252 3.54 -1.90 1.82
CA TYR A 252 3.64 -2.68 3.05
C TYR A 252 4.94 -2.36 3.81
N VAL A 253 6.08 -2.29 3.10
CA VAL A 253 7.38 -1.95 3.71
C VAL A 253 7.29 -0.61 4.43
N GLN A 254 6.70 0.43 3.80
CA GLN A 254 6.49 1.71 4.48
C GLN A 254 5.57 1.56 5.70
N LEU A 255 4.40 0.96 5.50
CA LEU A 255 3.39 0.79 6.54
C LEU A 255 3.98 0.11 7.79
N TRP A 256 4.71 -0.98 7.59
CA TRP A 256 5.28 -1.79 8.65
C TRP A 256 6.49 -1.12 9.31
N ALA A 257 7.47 -0.66 8.53
CA ALA A 257 8.73 -0.11 9.04
C ALA A 257 8.50 1.18 9.84
N GLU A 258 7.76 2.15 9.29
CA GLU A 258 7.52 3.42 9.97
C GLU A 258 6.63 3.28 11.21
N SER A 259 5.73 2.28 11.20
CA SER A 259 4.80 2.06 12.32
C SER A 259 5.42 1.29 13.47
N LEU A 260 6.27 0.30 13.20
CA LEU A 260 6.78 -0.62 14.22
C LEU A 260 8.24 -0.34 14.62
N GLY A 261 8.98 0.42 13.80
CA GLY A 261 10.33 0.88 14.08
C GLY A 261 10.36 2.07 15.06
N LYS A 262 10.29 1.80 16.37
CA LYS A 262 10.10 2.84 17.40
C LYS A 262 11.15 2.81 18.51
N LYS A 263 11.36 3.98 19.11
CA LYS A 263 12.09 4.13 20.37
C LYS A 263 11.09 4.43 21.49
N LYS A 264 11.13 3.64 22.57
CA LYS A 264 10.36 3.89 23.80
C LYS A 264 11.31 3.85 24.99
N GLY A 265 11.58 5.01 25.58
CA GLY A 265 12.70 5.17 26.52
C GLY A 265 14.03 4.83 25.83
N TYR A 266 14.81 3.91 26.40
CA TYR A 266 16.06 3.43 25.80
C TYR A 266 15.88 2.22 24.87
N LYS A 267 14.70 1.58 24.88
CA LYS A 267 14.44 0.38 24.08
C LYS A 267 14.11 0.75 22.64
N ARG A 268 14.59 -0.07 21.71
CA ARG A 268 14.27 0.01 20.28
C ARG A 268 13.43 -1.21 19.91
N TYR A 269 12.33 -0.94 19.24
CA TYR A 269 11.40 -1.92 18.69
C TYR A 269 11.48 -1.82 17.18
N GLY A 270 11.23 -2.93 16.51
CA GLY A 270 11.23 -3.01 15.07
C GLY A 270 11.10 -4.45 14.63
N LEU A 271 10.33 -4.64 13.58
CA LEU A 271 10.30 -5.86 12.81
C LEU A 271 10.61 -5.44 11.38
N THR A 272 11.74 -5.88 10.84
CA THR A 272 12.22 -5.43 9.53
C THR A 272 11.32 -6.03 8.45
N PRO A 273 10.59 -5.24 7.66
CA PRO A 273 9.80 -5.77 6.56
C PRO A 273 10.68 -6.06 5.35
N VAL A 274 10.37 -7.14 4.64
CA VAL A 274 10.97 -7.48 3.34
C VAL A 274 9.85 -7.85 2.38
N GLY A 275 9.83 -7.23 1.20
CA GLY A 275 8.90 -7.55 0.12
C GLY A 275 9.59 -8.37 -0.97
N LEU A 276 9.04 -9.53 -1.31
CA LEU A 276 9.55 -10.43 -2.34
C LEU A 276 8.44 -10.80 -3.33
N ILE A 277 8.84 -11.10 -4.57
CA ILE A 277 7.95 -11.54 -5.65
C ILE A 277 8.24 -12.98 -6.05
N GLY A 278 7.24 -13.84 -5.88
CA GLY A 278 7.28 -15.23 -6.31
C GLY A 278 6.83 -15.38 -7.77
N SER A 279 7.43 -16.28 -8.55
CA SER A 279 8.55 -17.18 -8.20
C SER A 279 9.94 -16.56 -8.40
N ARG A 280 10.05 -15.33 -8.91
CA ARG A 280 11.33 -14.66 -9.21
C ARG A 280 12.34 -14.75 -8.06
N ASP A 281 11.92 -14.39 -6.85
CA ASP A 281 12.81 -14.32 -5.68
C ASP A 281 13.04 -15.70 -5.01
N GLN A 282 12.49 -16.77 -5.57
CA GLN A 282 12.98 -18.13 -5.29
C GLN A 282 14.42 -18.31 -5.78
N HIS A 283 14.81 -17.56 -6.80
CA HIS A 283 16.14 -17.59 -7.41
C HIS A 283 17.07 -16.47 -6.90
N SER A 284 16.72 -15.82 -5.79
CA SER A 284 17.54 -14.78 -5.16
C SER A 284 17.57 -14.95 -3.64
N PHE A 285 16.47 -14.61 -2.97
CA PHE A 285 16.40 -14.48 -1.51
C PHE A 285 16.01 -15.77 -0.81
N LEU A 286 15.32 -16.71 -1.49
CA LEU A 286 14.82 -17.94 -0.87
C LEU A 286 15.93 -18.78 -0.23
N GLN A 287 17.12 -18.88 -0.83
CA GLN A 287 18.25 -19.61 -0.23
C GLN A 287 18.61 -19.10 1.18
N LEU A 288 18.50 -17.79 1.41
CA LEU A 288 18.72 -17.17 2.72
C LEU A 288 17.58 -17.48 3.71
N ILE A 289 16.35 -17.69 3.22
CA ILE A 289 15.23 -18.11 4.08
C ILE A 289 15.36 -19.59 4.45
N MET A 290 15.74 -20.43 3.49
CA MET A 290 15.92 -21.88 3.66
C MET A 290 17.09 -22.18 4.61
N ASP A 291 18.32 -21.82 4.26
CA ASP A 291 19.50 -22.32 4.96
C ASP A 291 20.21 -21.25 5.81
N GLY A 292 19.74 -20.00 5.72
CA GLY A 292 20.29 -18.90 6.50
C GLY A 292 19.82 -18.89 7.96
N VAL A 293 20.11 -17.78 8.64
CA VAL A 293 19.64 -17.56 10.01
C VAL A 293 18.11 -17.59 10.04
N LYS A 294 17.55 -18.37 10.96
CA LYS A 294 16.10 -18.57 11.16
C LYS A 294 15.49 -17.39 11.95
N ASP A 295 15.63 -16.19 11.39
CA ASP A 295 15.19 -14.91 11.94
C ASP A 295 14.03 -14.25 11.15
N LYS A 296 13.33 -15.06 10.34
CA LYS A 296 12.25 -14.61 9.44
C LYS A 296 10.92 -15.31 9.73
N THR A 297 9.82 -14.57 9.59
CA THR A 297 8.50 -15.14 9.28
C THR A 297 8.17 -14.86 7.82
N VAL A 298 7.34 -15.69 7.18
CA VAL A 298 6.98 -15.51 5.77
C VAL A 298 5.47 -15.60 5.58
N SER A 299 4.88 -14.49 5.14
CA SER A 299 3.49 -14.43 4.68
C SER A 299 3.44 -14.57 3.16
N PHE A 300 2.86 -15.65 2.66
CA PHE A 300 2.61 -15.84 1.24
C PHE A 300 1.33 -15.10 0.82
N ILE A 301 1.36 -14.43 -0.32
CA ILE A 301 0.15 -13.85 -0.94
C ILE A 301 0.02 -14.47 -2.32
N LYS A 302 -1.17 -14.98 -2.67
CA LYS A 302 -1.44 -15.54 -3.99
C LYS A 302 -2.88 -15.25 -4.43
N VAL A 303 -3.13 -15.35 -5.74
CA VAL A 303 -4.47 -15.24 -6.33
C VAL A 303 -4.88 -16.61 -6.85
N ALA A 304 -6.13 -17.01 -6.64
CA ALA A 304 -6.65 -18.27 -7.17
C ALA A 304 -6.45 -18.35 -8.69
N ALA A 305 -6.11 -19.54 -9.19
CA ALA A 305 -5.62 -19.75 -10.56
C ALA A 305 -6.60 -19.28 -11.67
N ALA A 306 -7.89 -19.16 -11.35
CA ALA A 306 -8.93 -18.73 -12.30
C ALA A 306 -8.78 -17.28 -12.81
N ASP A 307 -7.88 -16.47 -12.24
CA ASP A 307 -7.61 -15.11 -12.69
C ASP A 307 -6.70 -15.07 -13.95
N ALA A 308 -6.05 -16.19 -14.33
CA ALA A 308 -5.19 -16.27 -15.50
C ALA A 308 -5.71 -17.31 -16.52
N ASN A 309 -5.74 -16.94 -17.81
CA ASN A 309 -6.28 -17.79 -18.89
C ASN A 309 -5.19 -18.29 -19.88
N THR A 310 -3.91 -18.04 -19.60
CA THR A 310 -2.83 -18.46 -20.48
C THR A 310 -2.45 -19.91 -20.21
N ALA A 311 -2.94 -20.81 -21.06
CA ALA A 311 -2.54 -22.21 -21.06
C ALA A 311 -1.08 -22.37 -21.52
N ILE A 312 -0.35 -23.24 -20.84
CA ILE A 312 0.97 -23.70 -21.25
C ILE A 312 0.77 -24.67 -22.42
N PRO A 313 1.34 -24.38 -23.60
CA PRO A 313 1.13 -25.20 -24.78
C PRO A 313 1.74 -26.58 -24.58
N SER A 314 1.07 -27.62 -25.05
CA SER A 314 1.61 -28.99 -25.08
C SER A 314 2.61 -29.16 -26.22
N ILE A 315 3.70 -28.39 -26.18
CA ILE A 315 4.81 -28.46 -27.12
C ILE A 315 6.01 -29.05 -26.39
N SER A 316 6.57 -30.13 -26.95
CA SER A 316 7.84 -30.69 -26.48
C SER A 316 8.99 -30.08 -27.28
N LEU A 317 10.01 -29.59 -26.58
CA LEU A 317 11.20 -29.00 -27.18
C LEU A 317 12.35 -30.03 -27.12
N ASN A 318 12.95 -30.34 -28.28
CA ASN A 318 14.00 -31.36 -28.38
C ASN A 318 15.16 -31.09 -27.40
N GLY A 319 15.44 -32.07 -26.54
CA GLY A 319 16.46 -31.99 -25.50
C GLY A 319 16.01 -31.35 -24.19
N LEU A 320 14.73 -30.94 -24.08
CA LEU A 320 14.12 -30.31 -22.91
C LEU A 320 12.83 -31.03 -22.47
N GLU A 321 12.63 -32.28 -22.87
CA GLU A 321 11.43 -33.08 -22.58
C GLU A 321 11.17 -33.24 -21.07
N GLY A 322 12.23 -33.10 -20.26
CA GLY A 322 12.13 -33.07 -18.80
C GLY A 322 11.29 -31.91 -18.25
N CYS A 323 10.98 -30.88 -19.05
CA CYS A 323 10.08 -29.79 -18.70
C CYS A 323 8.61 -30.05 -19.07
N ASP A 324 8.30 -31.13 -19.82
CA ASP A 324 6.95 -31.37 -20.35
C ASP A 324 5.91 -31.65 -19.25
N PHE A 325 6.32 -31.87 -18.00
CA PHE A 325 5.41 -32.13 -16.87
C PHE A 325 4.47 -30.96 -16.53
N VAL A 326 4.78 -29.74 -17.00
CA VAL A 326 3.90 -28.57 -16.84
C VAL A 326 2.97 -28.36 -18.04
N ASN A 327 3.12 -29.15 -19.12
CA ASN A 327 2.31 -28.99 -20.32
C ASN A 327 0.82 -29.21 -20.01
N GLY A 328 -0.03 -28.35 -20.56
CA GLY A 328 -1.47 -28.39 -20.34
C GLY A 328 -1.95 -27.72 -19.05
N LEU A 329 -1.05 -27.34 -18.14
CA LEU A 329 -1.39 -26.44 -17.03
C LEU A 329 -1.59 -25.01 -17.53
N ASN A 330 -2.21 -24.17 -16.72
CA ASN A 330 -2.24 -22.72 -16.89
C ASN A 330 -1.06 -22.07 -16.12
N LEU A 331 -0.56 -20.92 -16.60
CA LEU A 331 0.46 -20.15 -15.88
C LEU A 331 0.06 -19.81 -14.44
N GLY A 332 -1.23 -19.51 -14.20
CA GLY A 332 -1.79 -19.29 -12.87
C GLY A 332 -1.78 -20.53 -11.97
N GLU A 333 -1.89 -21.73 -12.54
CA GLU A 333 -1.75 -22.99 -11.81
C GLU A 333 -0.29 -23.25 -11.45
N LEU A 334 0.63 -23.03 -12.40
CA LEU A 334 2.05 -23.23 -12.19
C LEU A 334 2.61 -22.32 -11.09
N ILE A 335 2.32 -21.01 -11.14
CA ILE A 335 2.80 -20.07 -10.12
C ILE A 335 2.23 -20.37 -8.74
N ASN A 336 0.98 -20.84 -8.66
CA ASN A 336 0.36 -21.26 -7.40
C ASN A 336 0.94 -22.57 -6.86
N ALA A 337 1.27 -23.52 -7.75
CA ALA A 337 1.97 -24.75 -7.36
C ALA A 337 3.37 -24.43 -6.82
N GLN A 338 4.10 -23.49 -7.44
CA GLN A 338 5.38 -22.99 -6.93
C GLN A 338 5.22 -22.33 -5.55
N CYS A 339 4.18 -21.52 -5.36
CA CYS A 339 3.84 -20.91 -4.07
C CYS A 339 3.66 -21.97 -2.97
N SER A 340 2.77 -22.93 -3.22
CA SER A 340 2.48 -24.02 -2.28
C SER A 340 3.70 -24.89 -1.99
N ALA A 341 4.51 -25.22 -3.00
CA ALA A 341 5.72 -26.02 -2.83
C ALA A 341 6.75 -25.30 -1.95
N THR A 342 7.03 -24.02 -2.21
CA THR A 342 7.95 -23.21 -1.40
C THR A 342 7.42 -23.03 0.03
N MET A 343 6.12 -22.78 0.18
CA MET A 343 5.47 -22.68 1.49
C MET A 343 5.67 -23.95 2.32
N HIS A 344 5.40 -25.13 1.74
CA HIS A 344 5.61 -26.41 2.43
C HIS A 344 7.07 -26.66 2.79
N ALA A 345 8.02 -26.32 1.90
CA ALA A 345 9.45 -26.44 2.19
C ALA A 345 9.85 -25.57 3.40
N LEU A 346 9.35 -24.34 3.49
CA LEU A 346 9.61 -23.46 4.62
C LEU A 346 8.99 -23.97 5.94
N VAL A 347 7.79 -24.53 5.89
CA VAL A 347 7.16 -25.15 7.06
C VAL A 347 7.99 -26.34 7.56
N GLN A 348 8.50 -27.19 6.66
CA GLN A 348 9.39 -28.30 7.01
C GLN A 348 10.70 -27.84 7.64
N GLU A 349 11.20 -26.68 7.20
CA GLU A 349 12.37 -26.00 7.75
C GLU A 349 12.12 -25.27 9.08
N GLY A 350 10.92 -25.42 9.66
CA GLY A 350 10.54 -24.81 10.94
C GLY A 350 10.35 -23.29 10.88
N ILE A 351 10.21 -22.72 9.67
CA ILE A 351 9.92 -21.30 9.51
C ILE A 351 8.43 -21.06 9.79
N SER A 352 8.14 -19.98 10.52
CA SER A 352 6.75 -19.57 10.74
C SER A 352 6.16 -18.99 9.46
N VAL A 353 5.09 -19.62 8.98
CA VAL A 353 4.48 -19.31 7.69
C VAL A 353 2.99 -19.05 7.85
N ASP A 354 2.46 -18.13 7.04
CA ASP A 354 1.02 -17.99 6.77
C ASP A 354 0.78 -17.77 5.29
N VAL A 355 -0.45 -18.00 4.84
CA VAL A 355 -0.87 -17.72 3.46
C VAL A 355 -2.16 -16.91 3.43
N ILE A 356 -2.16 -15.93 2.54
CA ILE A 356 -3.31 -15.13 2.15
C ILE A 356 -3.64 -15.47 0.70
N GLU A 357 -4.76 -16.12 0.48
CA GLU A 357 -5.26 -16.45 -0.86
C GLU A 357 -6.43 -15.54 -1.22
N LEU A 358 -6.25 -14.74 -2.28
CA LEU A 358 -7.30 -13.94 -2.89
C LEU A 358 -8.05 -14.79 -3.91
N GLU A 359 -9.38 -14.72 -3.89
CA GLU A 359 -10.22 -15.42 -4.87
C GLU A 359 -10.06 -14.84 -6.30
N ARG A 360 -9.81 -13.53 -6.38
CA ARG A 360 -9.51 -12.75 -7.58
C ARG A 360 -8.83 -11.46 -7.15
N LEU A 361 -8.22 -10.73 -8.10
CA LEU A 361 -7.58 -9.45 -7.83
C LEU A 361 -8.33 -8.30 -8.51
N ASP A 362 -9.30 -7.75 -7.77
CA ASP A 362 -10.22 -6.65 -8.10
C ASP A 362 -10.21 -5.58 -7.00
N GLU A 363 -10.97 -4.49 -7.19
CA GLU A 363 -11.02 -3.39 -6.23
C GLU A 363 -11.43 -3.84 -4.82
N ALA A 364 -12.44 -4.70 -4.70
CA ALA A 364 -12.91 -5.19 -3.40
C ALA A 364 -11.85 -6.02 -2.67
N SER A 365 -11.21 -6.97 -3.35
CA SER A 365 -10.11 -7.75 -2.75
C SER A 365 -8.89 -6.90 -2.41
N ALA A 366 -8.55 -5.91 -3.25
CA ALA A 366 -7.48 -4.96 -2.97
C ALA A 366 -7.77 -4.10 -1.73
N GLY A 367 -9.00 -3.58 -1.61
CA GLY A 367 -9.43 -2.79 -0.46
C GLY A 367 -9.45 -3.59 0.84
N PHE A 368 -9.88 -4.85 0.76
CA PHE A 368 -9.77 -5.79 1.88
C PHE A 368 -8.31 -5.98 2.29
N LEU A 369 -7.40 -6.23 1.33
CA LEU A 369 -5.99 -6.51 1.62
C LEU A 369 -5.28 -5.30 2.23
N ILE A 370 -5.53 -4.10 1.71
CA ILE A 370 -5.04 -2.83 2.28
C ILE A 370 -5.48 -2.71 3.75
N TYR A 371 -6.78 -2.81 4.02
CA TYR A 371 -7.30 -2.65 5.37
C TYR A 371 -6.81 -3.76 6.32
N TYR A 372 -6.63 -4.98 5.81
CA TYR A 372 -6.05 -6.10 6.58
C TYR A 372 -4.66 -5.77 7.10
N PHE A 373 -3.77 -5.23 6.26
CA PHE A 373 -2.42 -4.89 6.70
C PHE A 373 -2.37 -3.63 7.58
N GLU A 374 -3.28 -2.67 7.38
CA GLU A 374 -3.46 -1.55 8.32
C GLU A 374 -3.85 -2.05 9.71
N LEU A 375 -4.88 -2.92 9.80
CA LEU A 375 -5.30 -3.55 11.05
C LEU A 375 -4.21 -4.40 11.70
N LEU A 376 -3.50 -5.23 10.92
CA LEU A 376 -2.42 -6.07 11.40
C LEU A 376 -1.28 -5.23 12.00
N THR A 377 -0.96 -4.10 11.36
CA THR A 377 0.05 -3.16 11.84
C THR A 377 -0.36 -2.52 13.16
N SER A 378 -1.62 -2.06 13.28
CA SER A 378 -2.16 -1.56 14.55
C SER A 378 -2.15 -2.60 15.66
N ALA A 379 -2.64 -3.81 15.39
CA ALA A 379 -2.65 -4.91 16.35
C ALA A 379 -1.24 -5.23 16.87
N THR A 380 -0.27 -5.31 15.96
CA THR A 380 1.13 -5.60 16.30
C THR A 380 1.73 -4.47 17.12
N GLY A 381 1.48 -3.20 16.77
CA GLY A 381 1.95 -2.05 17.53
C GLY A 381 1.38 -1.97 18.96
N ILE A 382 0.09 -2.30 19.14
CA ILE A 382 -0.54 -2.41 20.46
C ILE A 382 0.18 -3.47 21.31
N MET A 383 0.49 -4.63 20.72
CA MET A 383 1.16 -5.74 21.43
C MET A 383 2.62 -5.43 21.77
N LEU A 384 3.32 -4.67 20.92
CA LEU A 384 4.64 -4.13 21.21
C LEU A 384 4.60 -2.98 22.23
N GLY A 385 3.42 -2.42 22.50
CA GLY A 385 3.20 -1.31 23.43
C GLY A 385 3.86 -0.01 22.96
N ILE A 386 3.85 0.27 21.66
CA ILE A 386 4.45 1.43 21.01
C ILE A 386 3.38 2.30 20.35
N ASN A 387 3.71 3.56 20.02
CA ASN A 387 2.84 4.39 19.20
C ASN A 387 3.01 4.04 17.72
N THR A 388 2.03 3.34 17.16
CA THR A 388 2.00 2.91 15.75
C THR A 388 1.93 4.09 14.78
N TYR A 389 1.41 5.24 15.20
CA TYR A 389 0.88 6.27 14.29
C TYR A 389 1.76 7.51 14.13
N ASP A 390 2.79 7.70 14.98
CA ASP A 390 3.76 8.81 14.84
C ASP A 390 4.96 8.46 13.92
N GLN A 391 5.90 9.38 13.71
CA GLN A 391 7.17 9.08 13.01
C GLN A 391 8.31 10.05 13.41
N PRO A 392 8.64 10.20 14.70
CA PRO A 392 9.58 11.23 15.14
C PRO A 392 11.00 11.10 14.56
N GLY A 393 11.41 9.89 14.14
CA GLY A 393 12.76 9.62 13.63
C GLY A 393 13.10 10.33 12.33
N VAL A 394 12.12 10.56 11.45
CA VAL A 394 12.37 11.14 10.11
C VAL A 394 12.67 12.64 10.15
N GLU A 395 12.25 13.33 11.22
CA GLU A 395 12.40 14.78 11.37
C GLU A 395 13.85 15.23 11.61
N VAL A 396 14.74 14.31 12.01
CA VAL A 396 16.16 14.63 12.20
C VAL A 396 16.82 14.95 10.86
N GLY A 397 16.62 14.08 9.85
CA GLY A 397 17.18 14.29 8.51
C GLY A 397 16.68 15.58 7.86
N LYS A 398 15.37 15.85 7.97
CA LYS A 398 14.74 17.08 7.45
C LYS A 398 15.34 18.35 8.05
N ARG A 399 15.57 18.37 9.37
CA ARG A 399 16.19 19.52 10.06
C ARG A 399 17.64 19.72 9.63
N ILE A 400 18.42 18.64 9.55
CA ILE A 400 19.83 18.70 9.09
C ILE A 400 19.89 19.26 7.66
N LEU A 401 19.07 18.72 6.75
CA LEU A 401 18.99 19.20 5.37
C LEU A 401 18.68 20.69 5.31
N LYS A 402 17.66 21.15 6.06
CA LYS A 402 17.29 22.56 6.11
C LYS A 402 18.47 23.41 6.56
N THR A 403 19.13 23.04 7.66
CA THR A 403 20.32 23.76 8.15
C THR A 403 21.43 23.82 7.12
N MET A 404 21.76 22.70 6.45
CA MET A 404 22.80 22.65 5.42
C MET A 404 22.52 23.62 4.27
N LEU A 405 21.27 23.71 3.83
CA LEU A 405 20.88 24.55 2.68
C LEU A 405 20.65 26.02 3.03
N THR A 406 20.43 26.35 4.31
CA THR A 406 20.27 27.73 4.77
C THR A 406 21.55 28.34 5.33
N ALA A 407 22.52 27.55 5.77
CA ALA A 407 23.76 28.05 6.39
C ALA A 407 24.69 28.83 5.44
N GLY A 408 24.42 28.83 4.14
CA GLY A 408 25.17 29.57 3.11
C GLY A 408 24.37 30.62 2.34
N LYS A 409 23.17 30.97 2.83
CA LYS A 409 22.33 32.07 2.33
C LYS A 409 22.24 33.15 3.39
#